data_AF-A0A970K7Z6-F1
#
_entry.id   AF-A0A970K7Z6-F1
#
_cell.length_a   1.000
_cell.length_b   1.000
_cell.length_c   1.000
_cell.angle_alpha   90.00
_cell.angle_beta   90.00
_cell.angle_gamma   90.00
#
_symmetry.space_group_name_H-M   'P 1'
#
loop_
_entity.id
_entity.type
_entity.pdbx_description
1 polymer ?
#
loop_
_entity_poly.entity_id
_entity_poly.type
_entity_poly.pdbx_seq_one_letter_code
_entity_poly.pdbx_strand_id
1 'polypeptide(L)' 'MNQNAVSQIRVSRQQKNLMRSQLEEILRVHQQLDSRISDYQQQTEYPEYNRFWQEMKERNQENIQVVSRYMVMKCNR' A
#
# COMPACT_ATOMS: atom_id res chain seq x y z
N MET A 1 -21.33 25.27 -17.78
CA MET A 1 -20.15 25.29 -16.88
C MET A 1 -19.26 24.12 -17.26
N ASN A 2 -18.02 24.43 -17.67
CA ASN A 2 -17.09 23.55 -18.36
C ASN A 2 -16.70 22.29 -17.56
N GLN A 3 -17.21 21.14 -18.01
CA GLN A 3 -16.46 19.88 -17.95
C GLN A 3 -15.59 19.86 -19.21
N ASN A 4 -14.29 19.58 -19.09
CA ASN A 4 -13.25 19.47 -20.15
C ASN A 4 -12.17 20.55 -20.12
N ALA A 5 -11.43 20.65 -19.01
CA ALA A 5 -10.10 21.24 -19.00
C ALA A 5 -9.18 20.57 -17.97
N VAL A 6 -9.27 19.24 -17.81
CA VAL A 6 -8.12 18.48 -17.29
C VAL A 6 -7.22 18.26 -18.51
N SER A 7 -6.52 19.30 -18.90
CA SER A 7 -5.38 19.19 -19.80
C SER A 7 -4.54 18.00 -19.32
N GLN A 8 -4.11 17.14 -20.25
CA GLN A 8 -3.25 16.01 -19.94
C GLN A 8 -1.94 16.53 -19.33
N ILE A 9 -1.90 16.74 -18.01
CA ILE A 9 -0.68 17.09 -17.29
C ILE A 9 0.20 15.86 -17.41
N ARG A 10 1.12 15.91 -18.37
CA ARG A 10 2.13 14.86 -18.56
C ARG A 10 3.06 14.92 -17.35
N VAL A 11 2.87 13.98 -16.42
CA VAL A 11 3.76 13.81 -15.27
C VAL A 11 5.16 13.47 -15.80
N SER A 12 6.14 14.29 -15.43
CA SER A 12 7.53 14.10 -15.86
C SER A 12 8.09 12.78 -15.34
N ARG A 13 9.10 12.23 -16.03
CA ARG A 13 9.79 11.01 -15.57
C ARG A 13 10.38 11.19 -14.16
N GLN A 14 10.91 12.37 -13.86
CA GLN A 14 11.45 12.69 -12.53
C GLN A 14 10.37 12.61 -11.44
N GLN A 15 9.20 13.20 -11.68
CA GLN A 15 8.07 13.11 -10.75
C GLN A 15 7.56 11.67 -10.58
N LYS A 16 7.51 10.88 -11.67
CA LYS A 16 7.15 9.45 -11.60
C LYS A 16 8.15 8.64 -10.77
N ASN A 17 9.45 8.91 -10.92
CA ASN A 17 10.50 8.23 -10.14
C ASN A 17 10.46 8.62 -8.66
N LEU A 18 10.22 9.90 -8.36
CA LEU A 18 10.05 10.37 -6.98
C LEU A 18 8.86 9.67 -6.32
N MET A 19 7.70 9.68 -6.97
CA MET A 19 6.50 8.98 -6.50
C MET A 19 6.77 7.48 -6.32
N ARG A 20 7.45 6.83 -7.28
CA ARG A 20 7.83 5.41 -7.15
C ARG A 20 8.64 5.16 -5.88
N SER A 21 9.64 5.99 -5.60
CA SER A 21 10.52 5.84 -4.43
C SER A 21 9.73 5.99 -3.11
N GLN A 22 8.79 6.94 -3.06
CA GLN A 22 7.89 7.12 -1.93
C GLN A 22 6.97 5.91 -1.73
N LEU A 23 6.40 5.37 -2.81
CA LEU A 23 5.55 4.18 -2.75
C LEU A 23 6.34 2.92 -2.37
N GLU A 24 7.60 2.81 -2.77
CA GLU A 24 8.50 1.74 -2.33
C GLU A 24 8.76 1.81 -0.81
N GLU A 25 8.93 3.01 -0.26
CA GLU A 25 9.07 3.20 1.19
C GLU A 25 7.79 2.79 1.93
N ILE A 26 6.62 3.21 1.43
CA ILE A 26 5.33 2.78 1.97
C ILE A 26 5.16 1.25 1.91
N LEU A 27 5.54 0.60 0.81
CA LEU A 27 5.51 -0.86 0.71
C LEU A 27 6.40 -1.53 1.78
N ARG A 28 7.60 -0.99 2.06
CA ARG A 28 8.47 -1.52 3.11
C ARG A 28 7.81 -1.42 4.48
N VAL A 29 7.13 -0.31 4.79
CA VAL A 29 6.39 -0.14 6.05
C VAL A 29 5.28 -1.18 6.15
N HIS A 30 4.50 -1.40 5.10
CA HIS A 30 3.45 -2.42 5.10
C HIS A 30 4.00 -3.85 5.24
N GLN A 31 5.16 -4.16 4.66
CA GLN A 31 5.84 -5.44 4.83
C GLN A 31 6.32 -5.64 6.28
N GLN A 32 6.90 -4.62 6.89
CA GLN A 32 7.28 -4.65 8.30
C GLN A 32 6.07 -4.81 9.22
N LEU A 33 4.96 -4.12 8.90
CA LEU A 33 3.71 -4.27 9.62
C LEU A 33 3.14 -5.70 9.49
N ASP A 34 3.19 -6.31 8.31
CA ASP A 34 2.74 -7.69 8.09
C ASP A 34 3.51 -8.70 8.96
N SER A 35 4.84 -8.54 9.04
CA SER A 35 5.69 -9.34 9.92
C SER A 35 5.26 -9.17 11.37
N ARG A 36 5.11 -7.94 11.86
CA ARG A 36 4.73 -7.65 13.25
C ARG A 36 3.34 -8.20 13.60
N ILE A 37 2.36 -8.04 12.70
CA ILE A 37 1.02 -8.61 12.89
C ILE A 37 1.12 -10.12 13.03
N SER A 38 1.90 -10.78 12.17
CA SER A 38 2.09 -12.23 12.21
C SER A 38 2.77 -12.68 13.51
N ASP A 39 3.79 -11.95 13.97
CA ASP A 39 4.50 -12.24 15.23
C ASP A 39 3.57 -12.11 16.44
N TYR A 40 2.77 -11.04 16.51
CA TYR A 40 1.82 -10.83 17.60
C TYR A 40 0.65 -11.79 17.58
N GLN A 41 0.18 -12.16 16.39
CA GLN A 41 -0.84 -13.19 16.24
C GLN A 41 -0.36 -14.53 16.81
N GLN A 42 0.88 -14.94 16.51
CA GLN A 42 1.45 -16.19 17.05
C GLN A 42 1.58 -16.19 18.57
N GLN A 43 1.77 -15.01 19.18
CA GLN A 43 1.86 -14.83 20.63
C GLN A 43 0.49 -14.68 21.30
N THR A 44 -0.59 -14.57 20.54
CA THR A 44 -1.93 -14.31 21.06
C THR A 44 -2.64 -15.61 21.40
N GLU A 45 -2.95 -15.81 22.67
CA GLU A 45 -3.65 -17.02 23.14
C GLU A 45 -5.17 -16.93 22.92
N TYR A 46 -5.76 -15.74 23.11
CA TYR A 46 -7.20 -15.59 23.12
C TYR A 46 -7.80 -15.50 21.70
N PRO A 47 -8.77 -16.36 21.33
CA PRO A 47 -9.30 -16.44 19.97
C PRO A 47 -9.89 -15.13 19.41
N GLU A 48 -10.51 -14.31 20.27
CA GLU A 48 -11.09 -13.03 19.86
C GLU A 48 -10.02 -12.06 19.34
N TYR A 49 -8.87 -11.99 20.02
CA TYR A 49 -7.75 -11.15 19.61
C TYR A 49 -7.04 -11.72 18.38
N ASN A 50 -7.02 -13.04 18.20
CA ASN A 50 -6.55 -13.65 16.96
C ASN A 50 -7.39 -13.28 15.74
N ARG A 51 -8.72 -13.15 15.91
CA ARG A 51 -9.60 -12.66 14.84
C ARG A 51 -9.26 -11.22 14.47
N PHE A 52 -9.04 -10.36 15.46
CA PHE A 52 -8.60 -8.98 15.22
C PHE A 52 -7.28 -8.93 14.41
N TRP A 53 -6.29 -9.75 14.75
CA TRP A 53 -5.04 -9.80 13.99
C TRP A 53 -5.22 -10.29 12.55
N GLN A 54 -6.10 -11.26 12.30
CA GLN A 54 -6.46 -11.67 10.93
C GLN A 54 -7.05 -10.50 10.14
N GLU A 55 -8.04 -9.81 10.69
CA GLU A 55 -8.66 -8.66 10.02
C GLU A 55 -7.63 -7.55 9.71
N MET A 56 -6.71 -7.29 10.65
CA MET A 56 -5.62 -6.34 10.45
C MET A 56 -4.67 -6.78 9.32
N LYS A 57 -4.35 -8.07 9.25
CA LYS A 57 -3.50 -8.64 8.21
C LYS A 57 -4.14 -8.53 6.83
N GLU A 58 -5.41 -8.88 6.71
CA GLU A 58 -6.18 -8.78 5.46
C GLU A 58 -6.19 -7.34 4.93
N ARG A 59 -6.53 -6.36 5.78
CA ARG A 59 -6.50 -4.93 5.41
C ARG A 59 -5.11 -4.45 4.99
N ASN A 60 -4.06 -4.92 5.66
CA ASN A 60 -2.69 -4.59 5.30
C ASN A 60 -2.33 -5.14 3.90
N GLN A 61 -2.75 -6.37 3.60
CA GLN A 61 -2.54 -6.98 2.28
C GLN A 61 -3.30 -6.23 1.19
N GLU A 62 -4.53 -5.79 1.44
CA GLU A 62 -5.29 -4.94 0.51
C GLU A 62 -4.54 -3.63 0.20
N ASN A 63 -3.99 -2.97 1.22
CA ASN A 63 -3.20 -1.76 1.05
C ASN A 63 -1.93 -2.01 0.22
N ILE A 64 -1.21 -3.10 0.47
CA ILE A 64 -0.05 -3.52 -0.35
C ILE A 64 -0.45 -3.67 -1.81
N GLN A 65 -1.59 -4.30 -2.08
CA GLN A 65 -2.08 -4.49 -3.45
C GLN A 65 -2.46 -3.16 -4.11
N VAL A 66 -3.13 -2.26 -3.39
CA VAL A 66 -3.49 -0.92 -3.90
C VAL A 66 -2.24 -0.15 -4.31
N VAL A 67 -1.24 -0.09 -3.43
CA VAL A 67 0.04 0.59 -3.70
C VAL A 67 0.75 -0.05 -4.89
N SER A 68 0.86 -1.38 -4.90
CA SER A 68 1.54 -2.12 -5.96
C SER A 68 0.88 -1.91 -7.33
N ARG A 69 -0.45 -1.99 -7.41
CA ARG A 69 -1.21 -1.73 -8.65
C ARG A 69 -1.02 -0.29 -9.13
N TYR A 70 -1.02 0.69 -8.24
CA TYR A 70 -0.81 2.09 -8.62
C TYR A 70 0.59 2.30 -9.20
N MET A 71 1.62 1.68 -8.60
CA MET A 71 2.99 1.77 -9.11
C MET A 71 3.13 1.22 -10.53
N VAL A 72 2.52 0.07 -10.84
CA VAL A 72 2.51 -0.51 -12.19
C VAL A 72 1.80 0.44 -13.18
N MET A 73 0.60 0.90 -12.82
CA MET A 73 -0.23 1.71 -13.72
C MET A 73 0.31 3.13 -13.98
N LYS A 74 0.92 3.77 -12.98
CA LYS A 74 1.21 5.22 -13.00
C LYS A 74 2.70 5.54 -12.91
N CYS A 75 3.49 4.66 -12.31
CA CYS A 75 4.93 4.84 -12.16
C CYS A 75 5.77 4.01 -13.13
N ASN A 76 5.18 3.22 -14.04
CA ASN A 76 5.91 2.35 -14.97
C ASN A 76 6.93 1.47 -14.23
N ARG A 77 6.46 0.73 -13.21
CA ARG A 77 7.22 -0.34 -12.58
C ARG A 77 6.89 -1.66 -13.26
#